data_AF-A0A937WGL0-F1
#
_entry.id   AF-A0A937WGL0-F1
#
_cell.length_a   1.000
_cell.length_b   1.000
_cell.length_c   1.000
_cell.angle_alpha   90.00
_cell.angle_beta   90.00
_cell.angle_gamma   90.00
#
_symmetry.space_group_name_H-M   'P 1'
#
loop_
_entity.id
_entity.type
_entity.pdbx_description
1 polymer ?
#
loop_
_entity_poly.entity_id
_entity_poly.type
_entity_poly.pdbx_seq_one_letter_code
_entity_poly.pdbx_strand_id
1 'polypeptide(L)'
;MSRTFTNIQIDGNNAFVLFDTGSIRSYVRKEFASQVRQRTTPFIVGLGGGTFEINESCLLNCAIEGLPFDIKAHPVKKIGTDEKGRRIDAIIGAVAMEEWGFILDPRTGSIDLTLLRKREFIEF
;
A
#
# COMPACT_ATOMS: atom_id res chain seq x y z
N MET A 1 -1.49 16.81 -0.19
CA MET A 1 -1.07 15.40 -0.24
C MET A 1 -1.00 14.90 1.19
N SER A 2 -1.71 13.82 1.49
CA SER A 2 -1.79 13.25 2.84
C SER A 2 -1.01 11.94 2.87
N ARG A 3 -0.28 11.71 3.95
CA ARG A 3 0.46 10.47 4.17
C ARG A 3 0.32 10.02 5.61
N THR A 4 0.14 8.72 5.81
CA THR A 4 0.00 8.11 7.13
C THR A 4 0.75 6.79 7.16
N PHE A 5 1.44 6.53 8.27
CA PHE A 5 2.08 5.25 8.52
C PHE A 5 1.20 4.39 9.44
N THR A 6 1.07 3.10 9.13
CA THR A 6 0.30 2.16 9.95
C THR A 6 0.87 0.75 9.84
N ASN A 7 0.77 -0.02 10.92
CA ASN A 7 1.05 -1.45 10.87
C ASN A 7 -0.21 -2.19 10.38
N ILE A 8 -0.06 -3.02 9.35
CA ILE A 8 -1.10 -3.93 8.86
C ILE A 8 -0.54 -5.34 8.76
N GLN A 9 -1.40 -6.32 8.46
CA GLN A 9 -0.96 -7.62 7.98
C GLN A 9 -0.97 -7.67 6.46
N ILE A 10 0.04 -8.29 5.86
CA ILE A 10 0.12 -8.65 4.44
C ILE A 10 0.39 -10.16 4.37
N ASP A 11 -0.54 -10.91 3.81
CA ASP A 11 -0.55 -12.38 3.77
C ASP A 11 -0.19 -12.99 5.15
N GLY A 12 -0.75 -12.42 6.22
CA GLY A 12 -0.54 -12.83 7.61
C GLY A 12 0.72 -12.28 8.29
N ASN A 13 1.62 -11.63 7.56
CA ASN A 13 2.87 -11.07 8.10
C ASN A 13 2.68 -9.60 8.50
N ASN A 14 3.19 -9.21 9.67
CA ASN A 14 3.16 -7.80 10.09
C ASN A 14 4.05 -6.94 9.18
N ALA A 15 3.47 -5.86 8.65
CA ALA A 15 4.13 -4.93 7.74
C ALA A 15 3.92 -3.49 8.21
N PHE A 16 4.99 -2.69 8.17
CA PHE A 16 4.92 -1.25 8.36
C PHE A 16 4.68 -0.55 7.03
N VAL A 17 3.50 0.05 6.87
CA VAL A 17 3.00 0.49 5.57
C VAL A 17 2.78 2.00 5.55
N LEU A 18 3.14 2.61 4.43
CA LEU A 18 2.86 3.99 4.11
C LEU A 18 1.61 4.07 3.23
N PHE A 19 0.56 4.71 3.72
CA PHE A 19 -0.58 5.12 2.91
C PHE A 19 -0.26 6.50 2.34
N ASP A 20 -0.19 6.63 1.01
CA ASP A 20 0.28 7.83 0.34
C ASP A 20 -0.59 8.21 -0.86
N THR A 21 -1.36 9.30 -0.72
CA THR A 21 -2.22 9.80 -1.80
C THR A 21 -1.44 10.31 -3.01
N GLY A 22 -0.13 10.61 -2.83
CA GLY A 22 0.76 11.02 -3.92
C GLY A 22 1.26 9.86 -4.77
N SER A 23 1.14 8.61 -4.31
CA SER A 23 1.46 7.43 -5.09
C SER A 23 0.19 6.84 -5.70
N ILE A 24 0.05 6.86 -7.03
CA ILE A 24 -1.11 6.24 -7.69
C ILE A 24 -1.16 4.72 -7.44
N ARG A 25 0.01 4.07 -7.49
CA ARG A 25 0.15 2.61 -7.40
C ARG A 25 0.64 2.18 -6.01
N SER A 26 0.37 0.94 -5.67
CA SER A 26 0.93 0.31 -4.46
C SER A 26 2.22 -0.42 -4.79
N TYR A 27 3.16 -0.42 -3.83
CA TYR A 27 4.46 -1.07 -3.94
C TYR A 27 4.72 -1.90 -2.71
N VAL A 28 5.44 -2.99 -2.86
CA VAL A 28 5.74 -3.90 -1.75
C VAL A 28 7.18 -4.36 -1.84
N ARG A 29 7.88 -4.48 -0.70
CA ARG A 29 9.21 -5.10 -0.72
C ARG A 29 9.10 -6.55 -1.14
N LYS A 30 10.05 -7.04 -1.95
CA LYS A 30 10.01 -8.40 -2.53
C LYS A 30 9.74 -9.53 -1.52
N GLU A 31 10.13 -9.37 -0.26
CA GLU A 31 9.89 -10.35 0.82
C GLU A 31 8.42 -10.47 1.25
N PHE A 32 7.59 -9.46 0.96
CA PHE A 32 6.14 -9.44 1.21
C PHE A 32 5.33 -9.68 -0.08
N ALA A 33 5.99 -9.87 -1.22
CA ALA A 33 5.30 -10.11 -2.48
C ALA A 33 4.78 -11.55 -2.57
N SER A 34 3.58 -11.73 -3.10
CA SER A 34 3.06 -13.07 -3.41
C SER A 34 3.95 -13.80 -4.43
N GLN A 35 3.96 -15.12 -4.31
CA GLN A 35 4.64 -16.03 -5.27
C GLN A 35 3.95 -16.04 -6.63
N VAL A 36 2.64 -15.74 -6.66
CA VAL A 36 1.87 -15.64 -7.89
C VAL A 36 2.00 -14.21 -8.43
N ARG A 37 2.71 -14.06 -9.55
CA ARG A 37 3.01 -12.76 -10.15
C ARG A 37 2.48 -12.68 -11.58
N GLN A 38 1.98 -11.51 -11.93
CA GLN A 38 1.50 -11.18 -13.27
C GLN A 38 2.43 -10.15 -13.89
N ARG A 39 2.73 -10.31 -15.18
CA ARG A 39 3.47 -9.30 -15.94
C ARG A 39 2.62 -8.03 -16.05
N THR A 40 3.27 -6.87 -15.95
CA THR A 40 2.67 -5.58 -16.28
C THR A 40 3.45 -4.94 -17.42
N THR A 41 2.85 -3.98 -18.12
CA THR A 41 3.60 -3.10 -19.01
C THR A 41 4.74 -2.44 -18.21
N PRO A 42 6.01 -2.55 -18.65
CA PRO A 42 7.12 -2.02 -17.89
C PRO A 42 7.07 -0.50 -17.70
N PHE A 43 7.48 -0.03 -16.53
CA PHE A 43 7.59 1.40 -16.24
C PHE A 43 8.68 1.68 -15.20
N ILE A 44 9.12 2.94 -15.12
CA ILE A 44 10.12 3.40 -14.15
C ILE A 44 9.42 4.17 -13.02
N VAL A 45 9.84 3.93 -11.78
CA VAL A 45 9.35 4.66 -10.60
C VAL A 45 10.51 5.12 -9.72
N GLY A 46 10.39 6.33 -9.16
CA GLY A 46 11.26 6.83 -8.09
C GLY A 46 10.68 6.49 -6.72
N LEU A 47 11.43 5.78 -5.88
CA LEU A 47 11.04 5.44 -4.49
C LEU A 47 12.23 5.64 -3.54
N GLY A 48 12.04 6.39 -2.46
CA GLY A 48 13.06 6.61 -1.42
C GLY A 48 14.42 7.06 -1.95
N GLY A 49 14.43 7.95 -2.94
CA GLY A 49 15.65 8.48 -3.57
C GLY A 49 16.34 7.54 -4.56
N GLY A 50 15.76 6.37 -4.85
CA GLY A 50 16.23 5.46 -5.91
C GLY A 50 15.23 5.33 -7.05
N THR A 51 15.69 4.78 -8.18
CA THR A 51 14.88 4.52 -9.36
C THR A 51 14.78 3.02 -9.61
N PHE A 52 13.59 2.53 -9.93
CA PHE A 52 13.31 1.10 -10.14
C PHE A 52 12.54 0.88 -11.43
N GLU A 53 12.94 -0.13 -12.18
CA GLU A 53 12.13 -0.68 -13.27
C GLU A 53 11.14 -1.69 -12.70
N ILE A 54 9.87 -1.52 -13.04
CA ILE A 54 8.77 -2.38 -12.65
C ILE A 54 8.29 -3.11 -13.90
N ASN A 55 8.18 -4.44 -13.82
CA ASN A 55 7.69 -5.29 -14.92
C ASN A 55 6.71 -6.38 -14.45
N GLU A 56 6.43 -6.42 -13.14
CA GLU A 56 5.55 -7.39 -12.51
C GLU A 56 4.63 -6.72 -11.47
N SER A 57 3.53 -7.40 -11.16
CA SER A 57 2.61 -7.07 -10.07
C SER A 57 2.11 -8.35 -9.42
N CYS A 58 1.63 -8.25 -8.19
CA CYS A 58 0.97 -9.34 -7.47
C CYS A 58 -0.27 -8.81 -6.73
N LEU A 59 -1.21 -9.72 -6.45
CA LEU A 59 -2.30 -9.47 -5.52
C LEU A 59 -1.85 -9.89 -4.12
N LEU A 60 -2.20 -9.10 -3.12
CA LEU A 60 -1.87 -9.32 -1.72
C LEU A 60 -3.15 -9.27 -0.88
N ASN A 61 -3.33 -10.22 0.02
CA ASN A 61 -4.38 -10.13 1.04
C ASN A 61 -3.83 -9.34 2.23
N CYS A 62 -4.56 -8.32 2.63
CA CYS A 62 -4.19 -7.43 3.70
C CYS A 62 -5.23 -7.45 4.81
N ALA A 63 -4.82 -7.05 6.02
CA ALA A 63 -5.76 -6.75 7.09
C ALA A 63 -5.28 -5.55 7.91
N ILE A 64 -6.17 -4.57 8.10
CA ILE A 64 -5.96 -3.40 8.97
C ILE A 64 -6.98 -3.47 10.11
N GLU A 65 -6.52 -3.44 11.36
CA GLU A 65 -7.40 -3.65 12.53
C GLU A 65 -8.25 -4.93 12.44
N GLY A 66 -7.74 -5.98 11.79
CA GLY A 66 -8.47 -7.24 11.56
C GLY A 66 -9.50 -7.19 10.43
N LEU A 67 -9.68 -6.06 9.76
CA LEU A 67 -10.57 -5.90 8.61
C LEU A 67 -9.83 -6.29 7.32
N PRO A 68 -10.29 -7.33 6.60
CA PRO A 68 -9.57 -7.82 5.43
C PRO A 68 -9.86 -6.99 4.18
N PHE A 69 -8.85 -6.79 3.34
CA PHE A 69 -8.95 -6.17 2.02
C PHE A 69 -7.84 -6.72 1.12
N ASP A 70 -7.92 -6.56 -0.19
CA ASP A 70 -6.86 -6.98 -1.10
C ASP A 70 -6.36 -5.84 -1.97
N ILE A 71 -5.10 -5.91 -2.40
CA ILE A 71 -4.52 -4.88 -3.25
C ILE A 71 -3.69 -5.48 -4.36
N LYS A 72 -3.66 -4.80 -5.51
CA LYS A 72 -2.60 -4.96 -6.50
C LYS A 72 -1.37 -4.14 -6.08
N ALA A 73 -0.22 -4.80 -5.94
CA ALA A 73 1.04 -4.15 -5.61
C ALA A 73 2.17 -4.55 -6.57
N HIS A 74 3.16 -3.65 -6.71
CA HIS A 74 4.36 -3.87 -7.52
C HIS A 74 5.57 -4.20 -6.63
N PRO A 75 6.17 -5.40 -6.77
CA PRO A 75 7.36 -5.78 -6.01
C PRO A 75 8.58 -4.90 -6.31
N VAL A 76 9.25 -4.40 -5.27
CA VAL A 76 10.48 -3.61 -5.36
C VAL A 76 11.54 -4.10 -4.38
N LYS A 77 12.83 -3.87 -4.71
CA LYS A 77 13.93 -4.31 -3.85
C LYS A 77 13.97 -3.55 -2.52
N LYS A 78 13.65 -2.25 -2.55
CA LYS A 78 13.57 -1.37 -1.38
C LYS A 78 12.58 -0.25 -1.65
N ILE A 79 12.02 0.32 -0.59
CA ILE A 79 11.13 1.49 -0.66
C ILE A 79 11.84 2.68 -0.03
N GLY A 80 12.18 2.58 1.26
CA GLY A 80 12.83 3.65 2.03
C GLY A 80 12.59 3.47 3.52
N THR A 81 12.79 4.54 4.27
CA THR A 81 12.50 4.63 5.70
C THR A 81 11.59 5.83 5.99
N ASP A 82 10.88 5.80 7.12
CA ASP A 82 10.22 6.99 7.65
C ASP A 82 11.24 7.99 8.22
N GLU A 83 10.72 9.10 8.76
CA GLU A 83 11.51 10.17 9.38
C GLU A 83 12.28 9.71 10.64
N LYS A 84 11.90 8.57 11.23
CA LYS A 84 12.53 7.97 12.40
C LYS A 84 13.50 6.83 12.01
N GLY A 85 13.72 6.59 10.72
CA GLY A 85 14.58 5.54 10.21
C GLY A 85 13.93 4.15 10.19
N ARG A 86 12.63 4.03 10.46
CA ARG A 86 11.91 2.76 10.41
C ARG A 86 11.69 2.35 8.94
N ARG A 87 12.09 1.13 8.60
CA ARG A 87 11.98 0.58 7.25
C ARG A 87 10.51 0.46 6.83
N ILE A 88 10.20 0.94 5.63
CA ILE A 88 8.87 0.85 5.02
C ILE A 88 8.77 -0.48 4.25
N ASP A 89 7.75 -1.26 4.55
CA ASP A 89 7.51 -2.60 4.00
C ASP A 89 6.62 -2.58 2.75
N ALA A 90 5.64 -1.67 2.72
CA ALA A 90 4.81 -1.42 1.56
C ALA A 90 4.35 0.05 1.48
N ILE A 91 3.94 0.45 0.28
CA ILE A 91 3.17 1.66 0.02
C ILE A 91 1.79 1.22 -0.47
N ILE A 92 0.72 1.72 0.16
CA ILE A 92 -0.64 1.64 -0.36
C ILE A 92 -0.94 2.97 -1.05
N GLY A 93 -1.12 2.89 -2.37
CA GLY A 93 -1.37 4.05 -3.22
C GLY A 93 -2.85 4.41 -3.33
N ALA A 94 -3.11 5.53 -4.02
CA ALA A 94 -4.43 6.13 -4.21
C ALA A 94 -5.47 5.15 -4.76
N VAL A 95 -5.14 4.33 -5.77
CA VAL A 95 -6.11 3.39 -6.37
C VAL A 95 -6.66 2.41 -5.34
N ALA A 96 -5.78 1.80 -4.53
CA ALA A 96 -6.21 0.88 -3.48
C ALA A 96 -6.97 1.59 -2.35
N MET A 97 -6.62 2.84 -2.05
CA MET A 97 -7.37 3.63 -1.06
C MET A 97 -8.77 3.99 -1.53
N GLU A 98 -8.92 4.37 -2.80
CA GLU A 98 -10.23 4.65 -3.39
C GLU A 98 -11.11 3.40 -3.45
N GLU A 99 -10.54 2.28 -3.92
CA GLU A 99 -11.24 0.98 -4.03
C GLU A 99 -11.83 0.51 -2.69
N TRP A 100 -11.12 0.73 -1.58
CA TRP A 100 -11.55 0.30 -0.24
C TRP A 100 -12.11 1.43 0.64
N GLY A 101 -12.24 2.64 0.10
CA GLY A 101 -12.79 3.78 0.81
C GLY A 101 -11.97 4.26 2.01
N PHE A 102 -10.64 4.21 1.91
CA PHE A 102 -9.72 4.73 2.93
C PHE A 102 -9.60 6.25 2.84
N ILE A 103 -9.94 6.94 3.92
CA ILE A 103 -9.79 8.40 4.03
C ILE A 103 -8.73 8.71 5.09
N LEU A 104 -7.64 9.35 4.67
CA LEU A 104 -6.58 9.74 5.60
C LEU A 104 -6.97 11.02 6.34
N ASP A 105 -6.83 11.04 7.67
CA ASP A 105 -6.91 12.27 8.45
C ASP A 105 -5.48 12.78 8.74
N PRO A 106 -5.01 13.81 8.02
CA PRO A 106 -3.65 14.32 8.20
C PRO A 106 -3.44 15.02 9.55
N ARG A 107 -4.50 15.37 10.28
CA ARG A 107 -4.39 16.05 11.59
C ARG A 107 -3.99 15.07 12.68
N THR A 108 -4.52 13.85 12.61
CA THR A 108 -4.34 12.80 13.61
C THR A 108 -3.38 11.72 13.14
N GLY A 109 -3.14 11.63 11.83
CA GLY A 109 -2.42 10.51 11.22
C GLY A 109 -3.21 9.21 11.26
N SER A 110 -4.54 9.26 11.40
CA SER A 110 -5.40 8.07 11.36
C SER A 110 -5.95 7.79 9.96
N ILE A 111 -6.53 6.60 9.79
CA ILE A 111 -7.21 6.18 8.57
C ILE A 111 -8.67 5.90 8.94
N ASP A 112 -9.61 6.57 8.28
CA ASP A 112 -11.03 6.25 8.39
C ASP A 112 -11.30 4.93 7.64
N LEU A 113 -11.83 3.95 8.37
CA LEU A 113 -12.14 2.61 7.89
C LEU A 113 -13.66 2.37 7.80
N THR A 114 -14.48 3.41 7.92
CA THR A 114 -15.95 3.30 7.98
C THR A 114 -16.50 2.59 6.74
N LEU A 115 -16.01 2.93 5.54
CA LEU A 115 -16.44 2.28 4.30
C LEU A 115 -15.96 0.82 4.23
N LEU A 116 -14.70 0.55 4.59
CA LEU A 116 -14.18 -0.83 4.66
C LEU A 116 -15.03 -1.71 5.59
N ARG A 117 -15.44 -1.19 6.76
CA ARG A 117 -16.28 -1.91 7.73
C ARG A 117 -17.67 -2.22 7.18
N LYS A 118 -18.27 -1.27 6.47
CA LYS A 118 -19.61 -1.43 5.90
C LYS A 118 -19.64 -2.37 4.70
N ARG A 119 -18.52 -2.49 3.96
CA ARG A 119 -18.48 -3.12 2.62
C ARG A 119 -19.46 -2.49 1.63
N GLU A 120 -19.93 -1.28 1.93
CA GLU A 120 -20.87 -0.55 1.09
C GLU A 120 -20.08 0.35 0.17
N PHE A 121 -20.12 0.02 -1.11
CA PHE A 121 -19.68 0.91 -2.17
C PHE A 121 -20.73 2.00 -2.34
N ILE A 122 -20.34 3.26 -2.13
CA ILE A 122 -21.20 4.43 -2.39
C ILE A 122 -20.62 5.13 -3.62
N GLU A 123 -21.09 4.75 -4.80
CA GLU A 123 -20.83 5.48 -6.05
C GLU A 123 -21.86 6.61 -6.22
N PHE A 124 -21.46 7.66 -6.93
CA PHE A 124 -22.33 8.72 -7.46
C PHE A 124 -22.17 8.82 -8.97
#